data_AF-A0A1C0BVL2-F1
#
_entry.id   AF-A0A1C0BVL2-F1
#
_cell.length_a   1.000
_cell.length_b   1.000
_cell.length_c   1.000
_cell.angle_alpha   90.00
_cell.angle_beta   90.00
_cell.angle_gamma   90.00
#
_symmetry.space_group_name_H-M   'P 1'
#
loop_
_entity.id
_entity.type
_entity.pdbx_description
1 polymer ?
#
loop_
_entity_poly.entity_id
_entity_poly.type
_entity_poly.pdbx_seq_one_letter_code
_entity_poly.pdbx_strand_id
1 'polypeptide(L)'
;MDDIKLDKNTKLQETLDVLPSTLHTVTKQCEIDDDTLIRISLLGAGALLLAGGAILHEKHPIASKVSAIGGIGCIGAEIARTIVKKQKQDD
;
A
#
# COMPACT_ATOMS: atom_id res chain seq x y z
N MET A 1 4.16 26.75 -46.14
CA MET A 1 3.07 26.38 -45.20
C MET A 1 3.50 25.13 -44.41
N ASP A 2 4.78 25.09 -44.04
CA ASP A 2 5.52 23.85 -43.76
C ASP A 2 6.23 23.92 -42.40
N ASP A 3 6.47 25.12 -41.88
CA ASP A 3 7.15 25.34 -40.59
C ASP A 3 6.28 24.96 -39.38
N ILE A 4 4.96 25.03 -39.51
CA ILE A 4 4.01 24.68 -38.43
C ILE A 4 3.90 23.15 -38.25
N LYS A 5 4.19 22.37 -39.30
CA LYS A 5 4.19 20.90 -39.23
C LYS A 5 5.45 20.37 -38.54
N LEU A 6 6.59 21.06 -38.69
CA LEU A 6 7.85 20.65 -38.09
C LEU A 6 7.84 20.85 -36.55
N ASP A 7 7.36 21.99 -36.05
CA ASP A 7 7.26 22.28 -34.60
C ASP A 7 6.39 21.25 -33.84
N LYS A 8 5.29 20.80 -34.45
CA LYS A 8 4.41 19.80 -33.85
C LYS A 8 5.05 18.42 -33.77
N ASN A 9 5.86 18.06 -34.77
CA ASN A 9 6.57 16.79 -34.80
C ASN A 9 7.69 16.74 -33.74
N THR A 10 8.43 17.85 -33.58
CA THR A 10 9.47 17.98 -32.55
C THR A 10 8.91 17.89 -31.13
N LYS A 11 7.80 18.57 -30.84
CA LYS A 11 7.13 18.48 -29.52
C LYS A 11 6.60 17.09 -29.20
N LEU A 12 6.09 16.38 -30.22
CA LEU A 12 5.65 14.99 -30.06
C LEU A 12 6.84 14.07 -29.75
N GLN A 13 7.97 14.28 -30.42
CA GLN A 13 9.21 13.52 -30.20
C GLN A 13 9.77 13.76 -28.79
N GLU A 14 9.84 15.01 -28.33
CA GLU A 14 10.27 15.36 -26.96
C GLU A 14 9.34 14.77 -25.90
N THR A 15 8.03 14.78 -26.14
CA THR A 15 7.06 14.18 -25.22
C THR A 15 7.21 12.65 -25.15
N LEU A 16 7.50 12.01 -26.30
CA LEU A 16 7.77 10.57 -26.41
C LEU A 16 9.07 10.15 -25.74
N ASP A 17 10.10 11.00 -25.73
CA ASP A 17 11.37 10.74 -25.05
C ASP A 17 11.27 10.94 -23.54
N VAL A 18 10.42 11.87 -23.08
CA VAL A 18 10.17 12.07 -21.65
C VAL A 18 9.30 10.95 -21.08
N LEU A 19 8.30 10.45 -21.83
CA LEU A 19 7.38 9.41 -21.38
C LEU A 19 8.04 8.17 -20.74
N PRO A 20 9.08 7.52 -21.32
CA PRO A 20 9.75 6.37 -20.70
C PRO A 20 10.53 6.76 -19.44
N SER A 21 11.08 7.97 -19.36
CA SER A 21 11.78 8.45 -18.15
C SER A 21 10.80 8.70 -17.00
N THR A 22 9.63 9.28 -17.28
CA THR A 22 8.55 9.46 -16.31
C THR A 22 7.95 8.13 -15.91
N LEU A 23 7.73 7.22 -16.87
CA LEU A 23 7.14 5.91 -16.63
C LEU A 23 8.10 5.04 -15.80
N HIS A 24 9.40 5.05 -16.09
CA HIS A 24 10.41 4.40 -15.25
C HIS A 24 10.46 4.98 -13.82
N THR A 25 10.26 6.28 -13.67
CA THR A 25 10.18 6.93 -12.34
C THR A 25 8.93 6.49 -11.58
N VAL A 26 7.78 6.38 -12.25
CA VAL A 26 6.53 5.88 -11.67
C VAL A 26 6.60 4.39 -11.35
N THR A 27 7.23 3.59 -12.21
CA THR A 27 7.44 2.15 -11.97
C THR A 27 8.39 1.91 -10.80
N LYS A 28 9.44 2.74 -10.64
CA LYS A 28 10.31 2.72 -9.45
C LYS A 28 9.58 3.15 -8.17
N GLN A 29 8.60 4.04 -8.26
CA GLN A 29 7.74 4.37 -7.11
C GLN A 29 6.75 3.25 -6.74
N CYS A 30 6.59 2.23 -7.60
CA CYS A 30 5.72 1.08 -7.36
C CYS A 30 6.52 -0.18 -7.00
N GLU A 31 7.76 -0.03 -6.54
CA GLU A 31 8.50 -1.14 -5.94
C GLU A 31 8.06 -1.24 -4.47
N ILE A 32 6.92 -1.91 -4.27
CA ILE A 32 6.44 -2.26 -2.93
C ILE A 32 7.42 -3.30 -2.39
N ASP A 33 8.28 -2.86 -1.47
CA ASP A 33 9.17 -3.76 -0.74
C ASP A 33 8.37 -4.88 -0.05
N ASP A 34 8.94 -6.08 0.02
CA ASP A 34 8.28 -7.25 0.62
C ASP A 34 7.85 -6.97 2.06
N ASP A 35 8.60 -6.16 2.83
CA ASP A 35 8.19 -5.74 4.17
C ASP A 35 6.92 -4.90 4.12
N THR A 36 6.78 -3.99 3.14
CA THR A 36 5.58 -3.16 2.97
C THR A 36 4.36 -4.02 2.61
N LEU A 37 4.54 -5.01 1.74
CA LEU A 37 3.48 -5.93 1.35
C LEU A 37 3.02 -6.79 2.53
N ILE A 38 3.95 -7.29 3.34
CA ILE A 38 3.65 -8.04 4.57
C ILE A 38 2.87 -7.18 5.56
N ARG A 39 3.24 -5.91 5.74
CA ARG A 39 2.53 -4.99 6.64
C ARG A 39 1.09 -4.72 6.21
N ILE A 40 0.89 -4.41 4.94
CA ILE A 40 -0.45 -4.17 4.38
C ILE A 40 -1.30 -5.43 4.53
N SER A 41 -0.72 -6.60 4.26
CA SER A 41 -1.39 -7.89 4.41
C SER A 41 -1.77 -8.17 5.87
N LEU A 42 -0.90 -7.87 6.83
CA LEU A 42 -1.17 -8.04 8.25
C LEU A 42 -2.27 -7.10 8.76
N LEU A 43 -2.28 -5.84 8.31
CA LEU A 43 -3.36 -4.90 8.60
C LEU A 43 -4.69 -5.37 8.01
N GLY A 44 -4.67 -5.81 6.74
CA GLY A 44 -5.84 -6.32 6.04
C GLY A 44 -6.43 -7.55 6.73
N ALA A 45 -5.58 -8.50 7.13
CA ALA A 45 -5.99 -9.68 7.90
C ALA A 45 -6.59 -9.28 9.25
N GLY A 46 -5.98 -8.31 9.96
CA GLY A 46 -6.49 -7.81 11.23
C GLY A 46 -7.88 -7.17 11.11
N ALA A 47 -8.09 -6.36 10.07
CA ALA A 47 -9.38 -5.74 9.78
C ALA A 47 -10.45 -6.78 9.41
N LEU A 48 -10.09 -7.80 8.62
CA LEU A 48 -10.99 -8.88 8.24
C LEU A 48 -11.43 -9.70 9.44
N LEU A 49 -10.52 -9.98 10.38
CA LEU A 49 -10.81 -10.68 11.62
C LEU A 49 -11.76 -9.89 12.55
N LEU A 50 -11.62 -8.56 12.60
CA LEU A 50 -12.55 -7.69 13.33
C LEU A 50 -13.96 -7.71 12.71
N ALA A 51 -14.05 -7.51 11.40
CA ALA A 51 -15.32 -7.52 10.67
C ALA A 51 -16.00 -8.89 10.74
N GLY A 52 -15.23 -9.96 10.53
CA GLY A 52 -15.68 -11.33 10.68
C GLY A 52 -16.18 -11.61 12.10
N GLY A 53 -15.44 -11.14 13.12
CA GLY A 53 -15.84 -11.25 14.51
C GLY A 53 -17.19 -10.59 14.79
N ALA A 54 -17.44 -9.40 14.25
CA ALA A 54 -18.73 -8.72 14.39
C ALA A 54 -19.87 -9.51 13.73
N ILE A 55 -19.66 -10.07 12.54
CA ILE A 55 -20.65 -10.91 11.84
C ILE A 55 -20.93 -12.20 12.61
N LEU A 56 -19.89 -12.80 13.20
CA LEU A 56 -19.98 -14.03 13.99
C LEU A 56 -20.67 -13.82 15.34
N HIS A 57 -20.81 -12.58 15.82
CA HIS A 57 -21.21 -12.30 17.21
C HIS A 57 -22.58 -12.90 17.56
N GLU A 58 -23.55 -12.84 16.65
CA GLU A 58 -24.90 -13.34 16.90
C GLU A 58 -24.99 -14.88 16.92
N LYS A 59 -24.22 -15.57 16.08
CA LYS A 59 -24.31 -17.04 15.92
C LYS A 59 -23.26 -17.81 16.72
N HIS A 60 -22.07 -17.23 16.87
CA HIS A 60 -20.91 -17.89 17.46
C HIS A 60 -20.13 -16.89 18.33
N PRO A 61 -20.63 -16.54 19.53
CA PRO A 61 -20.06 -15.48 20.37
C PRO A 61 -18.63 -15.77 20.84
N ILE A 62 -18.27 -17.06 21.01
CA ILE A 62 -16.89 -17.45 21.35
C ILE A 62 -15.96 -17.22 20.15
N ALA A 63 -16.35 -17.70 18.97
CA ALA A 63 -15.56 -17.50 17.74
C ALA A 63 -15.45 -16.01 17.39
N SER A 64 -16.51 -15.23 17.62
CA SER A 64 -16.53 -13.78 17.47
C SER A 64 -15.46 -13.10 18.33
N LYS A 65 -15.41 -13.42 19.62
CA LYS A 65 -14.41 -12.87 20.55
C LYS A 65 -13.00 -13.25 20.15
N VAL A 66 -12.77 -14.53 19.80
CA VAL A 66 -11.46 -15.01 19.35
C VAL A 66 -11.01 -14.28 18.08
N SER A 67 -11.93 -14.12 17.10
CA SER A 67 -11.68 -13.38 15.87
C SER A 67 -11.34 -11.91 16.16
N ALA A 68 -12.14 -11.24 17.00
CA ALA A 68 -11.90 -9.84 17.35
C ALA A 68 -10.56 -9.63 18.07
N ILE A 69 -10.22 -10.50 19.03
CA ILE A 69 -8.93 -10.45 19.74
C ILE A 69 -7.77 -10.69 18.77
N GLY A 70 -7.88 -11.67 17.87
CA GLY A 70 -6.88 -11.92 16.84
C GLY A 70 -6.68 -10.70 15.93
N GLY A 71 -7.76 -10.07 15.51
CA GLY A 71 -7.71 -8.86 14.68
C GLY A 71 -7.03 -7.68 15.38
N ILE A 72 -7.37 -7.42 16.65
CA ILE A 72 -6.72 -6.40 17.48
C ILE A 72 -5.23 -6.71 17.66
N GLY A 73 -4.87 -7.98 17.85
CA GLY A 73 -3.48 -8.42 17.98
C GLY A 73 -2.65 -8.14 16.73
N CYS A 74 -3.17 -8.45 15.53
CA CYS A 74 -2.50 -8.16 14.26
C CYS A 74 -2.24 -6.66 14.07
N ILE A 75 -3.24 -5.82 14.36
CA ILE A 75 -3.13 -4.37 14.22
C ILE A 75 -2.16 -3.80 15.26
N GLY A 76 -2.27 -4.25 16.52
CA GLY A 76 -1.41 -3.82 17.61
C GLY A 76 0.06 -4.17 17.38
N ALA A 77 0.34 -5.37 16.84
CA ALA A 77 1.69 -5.78 16.49
C ALA A 77 2.32 -4.85 15.44
N GLU A 78 1.56 -4.44 14.43
CA GLU A 78 2.06 -3.54 13.39
C GLU A 78 2.26 -2.09 13.91
N ILE A 79 1.38 -1.62 14.78
CA ILE A 79 1.54 -0.32 15.45
C ILE A 79 2.83 -0.34 16.31
N ALA A 80 3.02 -1.38 17.13
CA ALA A 80 4.21 -1.52 17.97
C ALA A 80 5.48 -1.56 17.13
N ARG A 81 5.48 -2.33 16.04
CA ARG A 81 6.60 -2.40 15.09
C ARG A 81 6.90 -1.05 14.46
N THR A 82 5.88 -0.27 14.07
CA THR A 82 6.03 1.07 13.50
C THR A 82 6.65 2.04 14.51
N ILE A 83 6.22 1.99 15.78
CA ILE A 83 6.79 2.83 16.85
C ILE A 83 8.27 2.49 17.06
N VAL A 84 8.62 1.20 17.15
CA VAL A 84 10.01 0.75 17.31
C VAL A 84 10.87 1.18 16.10
N LYS A 85 10.35 1.09 14.87
CA LYS A 85 11.07 1.56 13.67
C LYS A 85 11.31 3.07 13.72
N LYS A 86 10.34 3.87 14.18
CA LYS A 86 10.50 5.32 14.33
C LYS A 86 11.56 5.67 15.38
N GLN A 87 11.51 5.03 16.56
CA GLN A 87 12.50 5.27 17.61
C GLN A 87 13.94 4.99 17.15
N LYS A 88 14.15 3.95 16.33
CA LYS A 88 15.47 3.64 15.76
C LYS A 88 15.95 4.59 14.66
N GLN A 89 15.07 5.42 14.10
CA GLN A 89 15.45 6.42 13.09
C GLN A 89 15.77 7.78 13.71
N ASP A 90 15.35 8.02 14.95
CA ASP A 90 15.56 9.26 15.70
C ASP A 90 16.84 9.24 16.59
N ASP A 91 17.53 8.09 16.68
CA ASP A 91 18.83 7.88 17.36
C ASP A 91 20.01 7.96 16.35
#